data_AF-A0A1I2PGA7-F1
#
_entry.id   AF-A0A1I2PGA7-F1
#
_cell.length_a   1.000
_cell.length_b   1.000
_cell.length_c   1.000
_cell.angle_alpha   90.00
_cell.angle_beta   90.00
_cell.angle_gamma   90.00
#
_symmetry.space_group_name_H-M   'P 1'
#
loop_
_entity.id
_entity.type
_entity.pdbx_description
1 polymer ?
#
loop_
_entity_poly.entity_id
_entity_poly.type
_entity_poly.pdbx_seq_one_letter_code
_entity_poly.pdbx_strand_id
1 'polypeptide(L)'
;MRIATFRGERNVADIAENLFARLNDTQREKVVEQLLKANPQLRNISKMKKGTILRVPSIPDLRVKTTRSLENSSDQVAEELADALNNFEARMQKRTEAEIKNTQVQLSVLKSDNFQAMIADSEIPNVLAKSTAEALETRTKELPKRHDEVSKAIRLGLDDLKKMLK
;
A
#
# COMPACT_ATOMS: atom_id res chain seq x y z
N MET A 1 -3.78 -21.27 -12.17
CA MET A 1 -3.99 -20.47 -13.40
C MET A 1 -3.01 -19.32 -13.35
N ARG A 2 -2.16 -19.13 -14.36
CA ARG A 2 -1.15 -18.05 -14.35
C ARG A 2 -1.77 -16.77 -14.91
N ILE A 3 -1.41 -15.65 -14.31
CA ILE A 3 -1.83 -14.34 -14.80
C ILE A 3 -0.60 -13.44 -14.99
N ALA A 4 -0.73 -12.42 -15.81
CA ALA A 4 0.29 -11.42 -16.05
C ALA A 4 -0.36 -10.04 -16.19
N THR A 5 0.40 -8.97 -15.99
CA THR A 5 -0.10 -7.61 -16.20
C THR A 5 0.33 -7.09 -17.57
N PHE A 6 -0.58 -6.40 -18.27
CA PHE A 6 -0.28 -5.67 -19.49
C PHE A 6 0.59 -4.45 -19.18
N ARG A 7 1.72 -4.29 -19.84
CA ARG A 7 2.72 -3.24 -19.56
C ARG A 7 2.77 -2.14 -20.61
N GLY A 8 1.93 -2.24 -21.64
CA GLY A 8 1.92 -1.32 -22.78
C GLY A 8 2.66 -1.87 -23.99
N GLU A 9 2.68 -3.19 -24.14
CA GLU A 9 3.17 -3.88 -25.32
C GLU A 9 2.42 -3.40 -26.58
N ARG A 10 3.13 -3.30 -27.70
CA ARG A 10 2.57 -2.68 -28.93
C ARG A 10 1.68 -3.65 -29.68
N ASN A 11 1.98 -4.93 -29.60
CA ASN A 11 1.22 -6.00 -30.25
C ASN A 11 1.18 -7.27 -29.36
N VAL A 12 0.33 -8.22 -29.72
CA VAL A 12 0.16 -9.47 -28.93
C VAL A 12 1.37 -10.40 -29.05
N ALA A 13 2.16 -10.31 -30.11
CA ALA A 13 3.39 -11.08 -30.26
C ALA A 13 4.46 -10.62 -29.26
N ASP A 14 4.57 -9.32 -28.98
CA ASP A 14 5.45 -8.78 -27.94
C ASP A 14 5.07 -9.34 -26.56
N ILE A 15 3.76 -9.46 -26.28
CA ILE A 15 3.25 -10.09 -25.06
C ILE A 15 3.66 -11.57 -25.01
N ALA A 16 3.49 -12.30 -26.11
CA ALA A 16 3.89 -13.72 -26.20
C ALA A 16 5.39 -13.91 -25.93
N GLU A 17 6.25 -13.07 -26.52
CA GLU A 17 7.69 -13.11 -26.31
C GLU A 17 8.09 -12.74 -24.87
N ASN A 18 7.36 -11.83 -24.23
CA ASN A 18 7.60 -11.47 -22.83
C ASN A 18 7.17 -12.59 -21.86
N LEU A 19 6.09 -13.32 -22.19
CA LEU A 19 5.54 -14.36 -21.33
C LEU A 19 6.23 -15.72 -21.51
N PHE A 20 6.69 -16.09 -22.71
CA PHE A 20 7.22 -17.43 -22.99
C PHE A 20 8.68 -17.38 -23.42
N ALA A 21 9.45 -18.39 -23.02
CA ALA A 21 10.88 -18.46 -23.29
C ALA A 21 11.12 -19.20 -24.61
N ARG A 22 12.03 -18.67 -25.44
CA ARG A 22 12.54 -19.34 -26.66
C ARG A 22 11.44 -19.83 -27.61
N LEU A 23 10.53 -18.94 -27.98
CA LEU A 23 9.51 -19.23 -28.99
C LEU A 23 10.13 -19.26 -30.40
N ASN A 24 9.82 -20.31 -31.17
CA ASN A 24 9.99 -20.29 -32.63
C ASN A 24 8.75 -19.67 -33.31
N ASP A 25 8.81 -19.41 -34.61
CA ASP A 25 7.74 -18.69 -35.33
C ASP A 25 6.40 -19.44 -35.30
N THR A 26 6.41 -20.76 -35.44
CA THR A 26 5.19 -21.58 -35.38
C THR A 26 4.58 -21.65 -33.98
N GLN A 27 5.41 -21.64 -32.93
CA GLN A 27 4.96 -21.59 -31.54
C GLN A 27 4.42 -20.20 -31.19
N ARG A 28 5.03 -19.14 -31.71
CA ARG A 28 4.59 -17.75 -31.50
C ARG A 28 3.15 -17.56 -31.99
N GLU A 29 2.82 -18.02 -33.19
CA GLU A 29 1.45 -17.94 -33.73
C GLU A 29 0.46 -18.69 -32.84
N LYS A 30 0.80 -19.92 -32.43
CA LYS A 30 -0.04 -20.71 -31.51
C LYS A 30 -0.25 -20.00 -30.17
N VAL A 31 0.80 -19.40 -29.60
CA VAL A 31 0.70 -18.65 -28.34
C VAL A 31 -0.18 -17.42 -28.49
N VAL A 32 -0.03 -16.67 -29.59
CA VAL A 32 -0.86 -15.49 -29.89
C VAL A 32 -2.32 -15.87 -30.01
N GLU A 33 -2.63 -16.96 -30.73
CA GLU A 33 -4.02 -17.44 -30.87
C GLU A 33 -4.61 -17.84 -29.52
N GLN A 34 -3.85 -18.57 -28.70
CA GLN A 34 -4.29 -18.97 -27.36
C GLN A 34 -4.42 -17.79 -26.40
N LEU A 35 -3.53 -16.79 -26.49
CA LEU A 35 -3.62 -15.55 -25.71
C LEU A 35 -4.87 -14.75 -26.10
N LEU A 36 -5.20 -14.66 -27.39
CA LEU A 36 -6.41 -14.00 -27.88
C LEU A 36 -7.69 -14.74 -27.48
N LYS A 37 -7.66 -16.08 -27.44
CA LYS A 37 -8.79 -16.89 -26.92
C LYS A 37 -8.98 -16.69 -25.43
N ALA A 38 -7.90 -16.67 -24.65
CA ALA A 38 -7.96 -16.47 -23.21
C ALA A 38 -8.26 -15.01 -22.82
N ASN A 39 -7.90 -14.04 -23.68
CA ASN A 39 -8.03 -12.61 -23.45
C ASN A 39 -8.54 -11.88 -24.69
N PRO A 40 -9.85 -11.94 -24.99
CA PRO A 40 -10.44 -11.27 -26.15
C PRO A 40 -10.15 -9.76 -26.23
N GLN A 41 -9.93 -9.11 -25.09
CA GLN A 41 -9.56 -7.69 -24.97
C GLN A 41 -8.25 -7.33 -25.69
N LEU A 42 -7.33 -8.30 -25.87
CA LEU A 42 -6.07 -8.10 -26.59
C LEU A 42 -6.26 -7.75 -28.08
N ARG A 43 -7.45 -8.00 -28.65
CA ARG A 43 -7.79 -7.56 -30.02
C ARG A 43 -7.73 -6.03 -30.17
N ASN A 44 -7.95 -5.30 -29.07
CA ASN A 44 -7.92 -3.84 -29.02
C ASN A 44 -6.79 -3.36 -28.10
N ILE A 45 -5.58 -3.91 -28.27
CA ILE A 45 -4.42 -3.61 -27.43
C ILE A 45 -4.12 -2.11 -27.27
N SER A 46 -4.39 -1.31 -28.30
CA SER A 46 -4.20 0.16 -28.28
C SER A 46 -5.09 0.90 -27.29
N LYS A 47 -6.20 0.29 -26.85
CA LYS A 47 -7.12 0.85 -25.85
C LYS A 47 -6.87 0.32 -24.44
N MET A 48 -5.93 -0.62 -24.28
CA MET A 48 -5.67 -1.23 -22.98
C MET A 48 -4.83 -0.32 -22.10
N LYS A 49 -5.24 -0.22 -20.83
CA LYS A 49 -4.47 0.51 -19.82
C LYS A 49 -3.39 -0.40 -19.25
N LYS A 50 -2.21 0.16 -18.99
CA LYS A 50 -1.15 -0.53 -18.23
C LYS A 50 -1.71 -1.00 -16.89
N GLY A 51 -1.30 -2.20 -16.46
CA GLY A 51 -1.83 -2.86 -15.26
C GLY A 51 -3.06 -3.74 -15.49
N THR A 52 -3.59 -3.82 -16.73
CA THR A 52 -4.71 -4.74 -17.02
C THR A 52 -4.26 -6.19 -16.82
N ILE A 53 -5.07 -6.98 -16.10
CA ILE A 53 -4.80 -8.39 -15.84
C ILE A 53 -5.06 -9.23 -17.09
N LEU A 54 -4.08 -10.05 -17.46
CA LEU A 54 -4.09 -11.00 -18.57
C LEU A 54 -4.03 -12.43 -18.03
N ARG A 55 -4.85 -13.32 -18.57
CA ARG A 55 -4.81 -14.76 -18.31
C ARG A 55 -3.75 -15.41 -19.20
N VAL A 56 -2.79 -16.10 -18.60
CA VAL A 56 -1.73 -16.78 -19.35
C VAL A 56 -2.17 -18.23 -19.60
N PRO A 57 -2.44 -18.63 -20.86
CA PRO A 57 -2.86 -19.98 -21.18
C PRO A 57 -1.73 -20.98 -20.92
N SER A 58 -2.08 -22.16 -20.42
CA SER A 58 -1.12 -23.27 -20.28
C SER A 58 -1.03 -23.99 -21.61
N ILE A 59 0.11 -23.86 -22.29
CA ILE A 59 0.36 -24.52 -23.58
C ILE A 59 1.35 -25.66 -23.34
N PRO A 60 1.02 -26.90 -23.71
CA PRO A 60 1.94 -28.03 -23.63
C PRO A 60 3.25 -27.72 -24.36
N ASP A 61 4.37 -28.21 -23.83
CA ASP A 61 5.73 -28.08 -24.41
C ASP A 61 6.33 -26.66 -24.44
N LEU A 62 5.63 -25.63 -23.94
CA LEU A 62 6.15 -24.27 -23.85
C LEU A 62 6.44 -23.85 -22.41
N ARG A 63 7.69 -23.45 -22.18
CA ARG A 63 8.12 -22.91 -20.87
C ARG A 63 7.79 -21.43 -20.79
N VAL A 64 6.88 -21.09 -19.89
CA VAL A 64 6.62 -19.70 -19.50
C VAL A 64 7.88 -19.14 -18.81
N LYS A 65 8.34 -17.94 -19.21
CA LYS A 65 9.49 -17.26 -18.60
C LYS A 65 9.17 -16.99 -17.13
N THR A 66 9.85 -17.61 -16.17
CA THR A 66 9.83 -17.18 -14.77
C THR A 66 10.55 -15.84 -14.63
N THR A 67 9.93 -14.76 -15.08
CA THR A 67 10.25 -13.39 -14.68
C THR A 67 9.28 -13.00 -13.56
N ARG A 68 9.64 -12.07 -12.67
CA ARG A 68 8.75 -11.51 -11.62
C ARG A 68 7.33 -11.16 -12.10
N SER A 69 7.15 -10.97 -13.41
CA SER A 69 5.86 -10.75 -14.08
C SER A 69 4.83 -11.88 -14.01
N LEU A 70 5.21 -13.07 -13.54
CA LEU A 70 4.38 -14.28 -13.54
C LEU A 70 4.18 -14.92 -12.15
N GLU A 71 4.56 -14.19 -11.09
CA GLU A 71 4.07 -14.46 -9.73
C GLU A 71 2.54 -14.37 -9.73
N ASN A 72 1.86 -15.18 -8.90
CA ASN A 72 0.40 -15.19 -8.89
C ASN A 72 -0.10 -13.75 -8.63
N SER A 73 -1.23 -13.36 -9.24
CA SER A 73 -1.91 -12.09 -8.88
C SER A 73 -2.00 -11.90 -7.38
N SER A 74 -2.30 -12.99 -6.68
CA SER A 74 -2.46 -12.99 -5.24
C SER A 74 -1.16 -12.59 -4.54
N ASP A 75 -0.02 -13.07 -5.02
CA ASP A 75 1.30 -12.76 -4.45
C ASP A 75 1.65 -11.29 -4.69
N GLN A 76 1.42 -10.76 -5.89
CA GLN A 76 1.65 -9.36 -6.23
C GLN A 76 0.73 -8.41 -5.45
N VAL A 77 -0.57 -8.72 -5.38
CA VAL A 77 -1.54 -7.93 -4.60
C VAL A 77 -1.18 -7.95 -3.12
N ALA A 78 -0.72 -9.09 -2.62
CA ALA A 78 -0.35 -9.23 -1.24
C ALA A 78 0.96 -8.48 -0.91
N GLU A 79 1.95 -8.50 -1.81
CA GLU A 79 3.17 -7.68 -1.68
C GLU A 79 2.85 -6.18 -1.71
N GLU A 80 2.03 -5.72 -2.67
CA GLU A 80 1.60 -4.32 -2.75
C GLU A 80 0.82 -3.89 -1.49
N LEU A 81 -0.06 -4.75 -0.98
CA LEU A 81 -0.81 -4.49 0.25
C LEU A 81 0.13 -4.45 1.46
N ALA A 82 1.12 -5.34 1.53
CA ALA A 82 2.10 -5.33 2.59
C ALA A 82 2.93 -4.04 2.59
N ASP A 83 3.40 -3.60 1.42
CA ASP A 83 4.11 -2.34 1.26
C ASP A 83 3.24 -1.14 1.62
N ALA A 84 1.97 -1.13 1.21
CA ALA A 84 1.04 -0.06 1.54
C ALA A 84 0.82 0.05 3.06
N LEU A 85 0.68 -1.08 3.76
CA LEU A 85 0.50 -1.16 5.21
C LEU A 85 1.77 -0.71 5.96
N ASN A 86 2.96 -1.17 5.54
CA ASN A 86 4.24 -0.73 6.11
C ASN A 86 4.44 0.78 5.94
N ASN A 87 4.16 1.31 4.74
CA ASN A 87 4.24 2.73 4.47
C ASN A 87 3.23 3.54 5.30
N PHE A 88 2.04 2.98 5.52
CA PHE A 88 1.04 3.58 6.40
C PHE A 88 1.52 3.64 7.86
N GLU A 89 2.05 2.54 8.41
CA GLU A 89 2.63 2.50 9.75
C GLU A 89 3.73 3.56 9.91
N ALA A 90 4.69 3.60 8.98
CA ALA A 90 5.79 4.57 9.03
C ALA A 90 5.31 6.04 8.99
N ARG A 91 4.29 6.35 8.18
CA ARG A 91 3.68 7.69 8.15
C ARG A 91 2.93 7.99 9.45
N MET A 92 2.21 7.01 9.99
CA MET A 92 1.48 7.16 11.24
C MET A 92 2.45 7.43 12.40
N GLN A 93 3.54 6.68 12.51
CA GLN A 93 4.57 6.88 13.52
C GLN A 93 5.12 8.31 13.48
N LYS A 94 5.55 8.78 12.30
CA LYS A 94 6.05 10.16 12.12
C LYS A 94 5.04 11.21 12.55
N ARG A 95 3.76 11.01 12.22
CA ARG A 95 2.68 11.93 12.60
C ARG A 95 2.44 11.91 14.11
N THR A 96 2.45 10.74 14.75
CA THR A 96 2.31 10.60 16.19
C THR A 96 3.45 11.30 16.92
N GLU A 97 4.70 11.11 16.49
CA GLU A 97 5.86 11.79 17.06
C GLU A 97 5.79 13.31 16.91
N ALA A 98 5.40 13.80 15.73
CA ALA A 98 5.20 15.23 15.48
C ALA A 98 4.08 15.82 16.35
N GLU A 99 2.96 15.10 16.48
CA GLU A 99 1.82 15.52 17.28
C GLU A 99 2.16 15.58 18.78
N ILE A 100 2.92 14.60 19.29
CA ILE A 100 3.41 14.60 20.67
C ILE A 100 4.28 15.84 20.91
N LYS A 101 5.23 16.13 20.01
CA LYS A 101 6.08 17.33 20.12
C LYS A 101 5.26 18.61 20.09
N ASN A 102 4.31 18.73 19.16
CA ASN A 102 3.41 19.88 19.08
C ASN A 102 2.60 20.07 20.36
N THR A 103 2.10 18.98 20.93
CA THR A 103 1.32 19.00 22.18
C THR A 103 2.18 19.44 23.36
N GLN A 104 3.44 19.00 23.42
CA GLN A 104 4.40 19.46 24.44
C GLN A 104 4.69 20.96 24.34
N VAL A 105 4.82 21.49 23.11
CA VAL A 105 5.00 22.95 22.90
C VAL A 105 3.76 23.73 23.35
N GLN A 106 2.55 23.23 23.04
CA GLN A 106 1.32 23.89 23.51
C GLN A 106 1.22 23.87 25.04
N LEU A 107 1.57 22.75 25.67
CA LEU A 107 1.62 22.64 27.13
C LEU A 107 2.64 23.59 27.75
N SER A 108 3.82 23.77 27.14
CA SER A 108 4.82 24.70 27.69
C SER A 108 4.36 26.16 27.59
N VAL A 109 3.66 26.55 26.52
CA VAL A 109 3.04 27.88 26.41
C VAL A 109 1.96 28.06 27.47
N LEU A 110 1.03 27.11 27.59
CA LEU A 110 -0.04 27.19 28.58
C LEU A 110 0.49 27.24 30.01
N LYS A 111 1.60 26.58 30.31
CA LYS A 111 2.22 26.56 31.64
C LYS A 111 3.25 27.67 31.86
N SER A 112 3.52 28.51 30.86
CA SER A 112 4.51 29.57 30.98
C SER A 112 4.03 30.66 31.94
N ASP A 113 4.96 31.19 32.75
CA ASP A 113 4.65 32.24 33.74
C ASP A 113 4.04 33.48 33.09
N ASN A 114 4.53 33.87 31.90
CA ASN A 114 4.00 35.00 31.15
C ASN A 114 2.53 34.78 30.73
N PHE A 115 2.20 33.60 30.20
CA PHE A 115 0.83 33.31 29.81
C PHE A 115 -0.10 33.23 31.03
N GLN A 116 0.36 32.59 32.11
CA GLN A 116 -0.38 32.49 33.37
C GLN A 116 -0.64 33.87 33.99
N ALA A 117 0.36 34.77 33.98
CA ALA A 117 0.19 36.14 34.43
C ALA A 117 -0.83 36.92 33.58
N MET A 118 -0.85 36.73 32.25
CA MET A 118 -1.80 37.39 31.36
C MET A 118 -3.26 36.97 31.58
N ILE A 119 -3.50 35.75 32.08
CA ILE A 119 -4.84 35.23 32.33
C ILE A 119 -5.26 35.31 33.80
N ALA A 120 -4.35 35.67 34.72
CA ALA A 120 -4.53 35.57 36.17
C ALA A 120 -5.81 36.25 36.68
N ASP A 121 -6.13 37.43 36.16
CA ASP A 121 -7.27 38.24 36.63
C ASP A 121 -8.60 37.87 35.96
N SER A 122 -8.61 36.88 35.07
CA SER A 122 -9.80 36.48 34.31
C SER A 122 -10.17 35.02 34.57
N GLU A 123 -11.38 34.80 35.07
CA GLU A 123 -11.88 33.47 35.44
C GLU A 123 -12.06 32.56 34.22
N ILE A 124 -12.66 33.07 33.14
CA ILE A 124 -12.97 32.28 31.94
C ILE A 124 -11.69 31.77 31.24
N PRO A 125 -10.70 32.63 30.91
CA PRO A 125 -9.43 32.18 30.33
C PRO A 125 -8.67 31.20 31.22
N ASN A 126 -8.71 31.36 32.55
CA ASN A 126 -8.11 30.42 33.49
C ASN A 126 -8.73 29.01 33.39
N VAL A 127 -10.06 28.93 33.40
CA VAL A 127 -10.77 27.65 33.28
C VAL A 127 -10.49 26.98 31.93
N LEU A 128 -10.49 27.76 30.84
CA LEU A 128 -10.17 27.27 29.51
C LEU A 128 -8.72 26.80 29.40
N ALA A 129 -7.76 27.53 29.96
CA ALA A 129 -6.35 27.15 29.95
C ALA A 129 -6.10 25.84 30.71
N LYS A 130 -6.71 25.68 31.89
CA LYS A 130 -6.61 24.44 32.70
C LYS A 130 -7.22 23.23 31.98
N SER A 131 -8.46 23.35 31.51
CA SER A 131 -9.13 22.27 30.78
C SER A 131 -8.40 21.90 29.49
N THR A 132 -7.86 22.89 28.77
CA THR A 132 -7.03 22.65 27.58
C THR A 132 -5.74 21.91 27.96
N ALA A 133 -5.06 22.32 29.03
CA ALA A 133 -3.85 21.64 29.49
C ALA A 133 -4.13 20.17 29.87
N GLU A 134 -5.20 19.90 30.61
CA GLU A 134 -5.62 18.54 30.98
C GLU A 134 -5.95 17.68 29.75
N ALA A 135 -6.64 18.24 28.77
CA ALA A 135 -6.95 17.57 27.51
C ALA A 135 -5.68 17.24 26.71
N LEU A 136 -4.72 18.17 26.63
CA LEU A 136 -3.45 17.96 25.95
C LEU A 136 -2.57 16.92 26.66
N GLU A 137 -2.56 16.90 28.00
CA GLU A 137 -1.87 15.87 28.77
C GLU A 137 -2.47 14.48 28.54
N THR A 138 -3.80 14.39 28.53
CA THR A 138 -4.52 13.14 28.25
C THR A 138 -4.21 12.66 26.83
N ARG A 139 -4.30 13.56 25.84
CA ARG A 139 -3.98 13.27 24.43
C ARG A 139 -2.54 12.77 24.27
N THR A 140 -1.58 13.39 24.96
CA THR A 140 -0.17 12.97 24.93
C THR A 140 0.03 11.55 25.45
N LYS A 141 -0.73 11.15 26.48
CA LYS A 141 -0.68 9.79 27.05
C LYS A 141 -1.40 8.75 26.18
N GLU A 142 -2.47 9.14 25.49
CA GLU A 142 -3.27 8.23 24.66
C GLU A 142 -2.71 7.99 23.27
N LEU A 143 -2.08 9.00 22.64
CA LEU A 143 -1.56 8.91 21.29
C LEU A 143 -0.60 7.71 21.07
N PRO A 144 0.40 7.45 21.95
CA PRO A 144 1.25 6.27 21.84
C PRO A 144 0.47 4.96 21.95
N LYS A 145 -0.51 4.87 22.85
CA LYS A 145 -1.31 3.66 23.05
C LYS A 145 -2.12 3.33 21.79
N ARG A 146 -2.79 4.33 21.22
CA ARG A 146 -3.54 4.18 19.96
C ARG A 146 -2.63 3.79 18.81
N HIS A 147 -1.44 4.38 18.73
CA HIS A 147 -0.44 3.99 17.73
C HIS A 147 -0.04 2.52 17.89
N ASP A 148 0.27 2.07 19.11
CA ASP A 148 0.67 0.70 19.38
C ASP A 148 -0.43 -0.32 19.07
N GLU A 149 -1.68 -0.01 19.37
CA GLU A 149 -2.84 -0.85 19.03
C GLU A 149 -2.97 -1.02 17.50
N VAL A 150 -2.86 0.07 16.75
CA VAL A 150 -2.92 0.03 15.28
C VAL A 150 -1.71 -0.70 14.69
N SER A 151 -0.49 -0.43 15.19
CA SER A 151 0.73 -1.11 14.75
C SER A 151 0.63 -2.63 14.98
N LYS A 152 0.12 -3.06 16.14
CA LYS A 152 -0.15 -4.49 16.41
C LYS A 152 -1.14 -5.09 15.42
N ALA A 153 -2.25 -4.40 15.14
CA ALA A 153 -3.25 -4.87 14.19
C ALA A 153 -2.67 -4.98 12.77
N ILE A 154 -1.85 -4.02 12.34
CA ILE A 154 -1.14 -4.06 11.05
C ILE A 154 -0.21 -5.28 10.99
N ARG A 155 0.60 -5.52 12.03
CA ARG A 155 1.52 -6.66 12.07
C ARG A 155 0.78 -8.00 12.00
N LEU A 156 -0.32 -8.15 12.75
CA LEU A 156 -1.16 -9.34 12.68
C LEU A 156 -1.71 -9.55 11.25
N GLY A 157 -2.22 -8.49 10.63
CA GLY A 157 -2.71 -8.55 9.25
C GLY A 157 -1.62 -8.94 8.24
N LEU A 158 -0.41 -8.41 8.39
CA LEU A 158 0.74 -8.76 7.55
C LEU A 158 1.17 -10.22 7.73
N ASP A 159 1.15 -10.73 8.97
CA ASP A 159 1.50 -12.12 9.26
C ASP A 159 0.48 -13.09 8.69
N ASP A 160 -0.81 -12.77 8.80
CA ASP A 160 -1.89 -13.59 8.24
C ASP A 160 -1.85 -13.58 6.70
N LEU A 161 -1.59 -12.41 6.10
CA LEU A 161 -1.36 -12.29 4.67
C LEU A 161 -0.17 -13.16 4.20
N LYS A 162 0.95 -13.18 4.93
CA LYS A 162 2.07 -14.09 4.64
C LYS A 162 1.71 -15.57 4.76
N LYS A 163 0.85 -15.96 5.71
CA LYS A 163 0.39 -17.34 5.85
C LYS A 163 -0.51 -17.77 4.68
N MET A 164 -1.34 -16.86 4.15
CA MET A 164 -2.23 -17.15 3.03
C MET A 164 -1.51 -17.36 1.69
N LEU A 165 -0.26 -16.89 1.57
CA LEU A 165 0.58 -17.04 0.38
C LEU A 165 1.49 -18.29 0.40
N LYS A 166 1.51 -19.05 1.50
CA LYS A 166 2.26 -20.31 1.64
C LYS A 166 1.37 -21.50 1.33
#